data_AF-A0A2U3EXI2-F1
#
_entry.id   AF-A0A2U3EXI2-F1
#
_cell.length_a   1.000
_cell.length_b   1.000
_cell.length_c   1.000
_cell.angle_alpha   90.00
_cell.angle_beta   90.00
_cell.angle_gamma   90.00
#
_symmetry.space_group_name_H-M   'P 1'
#
loop_
_entity.id
_entity.type
_entity.pdbx_description
1 polymer ?
#
loop_
_entity_poly.entity_id
_entity_poly.type
_entity_poly.pdbx_seq_one_letter_code
_entity_poly.pdbx_strand_id
1 'polypeptide(L)'
;MTDIINLNDTLPLQTQPAGTGSAPALTATLVPDNQRVEFWPEHFGSIPQWIILEPTVFAWMDRFCADYNGGIWNFYTLSNGGAFMAPDADDDSNEPWSLFNTLNGNGG
;
A
#
# COMPACT_ATOMS: atom_id res chain seq x y z
N MET A 1 -22.08 26.94 8.20
CA MET A 1 -21.75 26.98 6.76
C MET A 1 -20.74 25.87 6.56
N THR A 2 -21.21 24.72 6.08
CA THR A 2 -20.44 23.48 5.94
C THR A 2 -19.74 23.50 4.59
N ASP A 3 -18.43 23.69 4.59
CA ASP A 3 -17.60 23.56 3.38
C ASP A 3 -17.50 22.07 3.02
N ILE A 4 -18.23 21.71 1.97
CA ILE A 4 -18.19 20.39 1.34
C ILE A 4 -16.83 20.29 0.63
N ILE A 5 -15.94 19.47 1.19
CA ILE A 5 -14.71 19.03 0.53
C ILE A 5 -15.10 18.33 -0.78
N ASN A 6 -14.81 19.00 -1.89
CA ASN A 6 -15.06 18.50 -3.23
C ASN A 6 -13.94 17.49 -3.56
N LEU A 7 -14.27 16.20 -3.62
CA LEU A 7 -13.34 15.08 -3.93
C LEU A 7 -12.79 15.11 -5.37
N ASN A 8 -12.94 16.23 -6.08
CA ASN A 8 -12.53 16.41 -7.48
C ASN A 8 -11.26 17.25 -7.65
N ASP A 9 -10.54 17.59 -6.57
CA ASP A 9 -9.17 18.09 -6.71
C ASP A 9 -8.26 16.92 -7.10
N THR A 10 -8.29 16.61 -8.40
CA THR A 10 -7.25 15.91 -9.12
C THR A 10 -5.91 16.53 -8.74
N LEU A 11 -5.20 15.89 -7.81
CA LEU A 11 -3.74 15.95 -7.80
C LEU A 11 -3.31 15.70 -9.25
N PRO A 12 -2.57 16.61 -9.89
CA PRO A 12 -2.11 16.37 -11.25
C PRO A 12 -1.28 15.10 -11.21
N LEU A 13 -1.83 14.00 -11.72
CA LEU A 13 -1.10 12.77 -11.96
C LEU A 13 0.03 13.20 -12.89
N GLN A 14 1.26 13.25 -12.39
CA GLN A 14 2.39 13.73 -13.18
C GLN A 14 2.47 12.87 -14.44
N THR A 15 2.14 13.46 -15.59
CA THR A 15 2.20 12.79 -16.88
C THR A 15 3.66 12.50 -17.16
N GLN A 16 4.07 11.26 -16.96
CA GLN A 16 5.39 10.80 -17.37
C GLN A 16 5.48 10.98 -18.89
N PRO A 17 6.49 11.70 -19.43
CA PRO A 17 6.59 11.89 -20.86
C PRO A 17 6.65 10.53 -21.53
N ALA A 18 5.81 10.30 -22.55
CA ALA A 18 5.92 9.18 -23.47
C ALA A 18 7.17 9.37 -24.35
N GLY A 19 8.35 9.39 -23.73
CA GLY A 19 9.63 9.24 -24.38
C GLY A 19 9.91 7.75 -24.51
N THR A 20 10.33 7.32 -25.69
CA THR A 20 10.84 5.98 -25.98
C THR A 20 12.18 5.71 -25.29
N GLY A 21 12.22 5.87 -23.97
CA GLY A 21 13.31 5.50 -23.07
C GLY A 21 12.76 4.55 -22.02
N SER A 22 13.55 3.53 -21.64
CA SER A 22 13.22 2.63 -20.55
C SER A 22 12.69 3.45 -19.36
N ALA A 23 11.48 3.13 -18.87
CA ALA A 23 10.99 3.73 -17.63
C ALA A 23 12.08 3.57 -16.56
N PRO A 24 12.32 4.58 -15.70
CA PRO A 24 13.26 4.44 -14.61
C PRO A 24 12.95 3.19 -13.81
N ALA A 25 13.98 2.40 -13.46
CA ALA A 25 13.78 1.22 -12.64
C ALA A 25 13.15 1.63 -11.29
N LEU A 26 12.02 1.02 -10.96
CA LEU A 26 11.34 1.24 -9.69
C LEU A 26 12.04 0.43 -8.61
N THR A 27 12.52 1.08 -7.56
CA THR A 27 13.21 0.42 -6.45
C THR A 27 12.43 0.63 -5.16
N ALA A 28 12.24 -0.45 -4.40
CA ALA A 28 11.65 -0.41 -3.07
C ALA A 28 12.76 -0.36 -2.00
N THR A 29 12.60 0.51 -1.00
CA THR A 29 13.49 0.63 0.15
C THR A 29 12.71 0.35 1.42
N LEU A 30 13.20 -0.55 2.26
CA LEU A 30 12.60 -0.91 3.55
C LEU A 30 12.66 0.29 4.51
N VAL A 31 11.54 0.58 5.17
CA VAL A 31 11.45 1.62 6.21
C VAL A 31 11.91 1.04 7.55
N PRO A 32 12.91 1.65 8.20
CA PRO A 32 13.36 1.23 9.52
C PRO A 32 12.27 1.34 10.59
N ASP A 33 12.30 0.45 11.59
CA ASP A 33 11.29 0.37 12.65
C ASP A 33 11.04 1.68 13.40
N ASN A 34 12.09 2.47 13.62
CA ASN A 34 11.99 3.77 14.31
C ASN A 34 11.24 4.84 13.50
N GLN A 35 11.08 4.66 12.19
CA GLN A 35 10.37 5.58 11.29
C GLN A 35 8.94 5.12 10.96
N ARG A 36 8.55 3.89 11.36
CA ARG A 36 7.22 3.34 11.06
C ARG A 36 6.07 4.19 11.57
N VAL A 37 6.24 4.88 12.71
CA VAL A 37 5.20 5.74 13.29
C VAL A 37 4.92 6.99 12.45
N GLU A 38 5.91 7.47 11.71
CA GLU A 38 5.82 8.67 10.87
C GLU A 38 5.43 8.34 9.42
N PHE A 39 5.52 7.07 9.03
CA PHE A 39 5.28 6.60 7.67
C PHE A 39 3.95 7.09 7.05
N TRP A 40 2.82 6.78 7.68
CA TRP A 40 1.51 7.19 7.14
C TRP A 40 1.31 8.71 7.15
N PRO A 41 1.62 9.45 8.24
CA PRO A 41 1.61 10.92 8.22
C PRO A 41 2.49 11.53 7.12
N GLU A 42 3.70 11.02 6.92
CA GLU A 42 4.66 11.58 5.96
C GLU A 42 4.19 11.38 4.51
N HIS A 43 3.68 10.20 4.19
CA HIS A 43 3.28 9.87 2.81
C HIS A 43 1.84 10.24 2.47
N PHE A 44 0.92 10.13 3.44
CA PHE A 44 -0.52 10.27 3.21
C PHE A 44 -1.20 11.24 4.18
N GLY A 45 -0.47 11.95 5.04
CA GLY A 45 -1.04 12.80 6.10
C GLY A 45 -1.95 13.93 5.60
N SER A 46 -1.77 14.36 4.36
CA SER A 46 -2.63 15.36 3.70
C SER A 46 -3.99 14.80 3.25
N ILE A 47 -4.16 13.47 3.22
CA ILE A 47 -5.39 12.80 2.79
C ILE A 47 -6.29 12.59 4.01
N PRO A 48 -7.57 13.01 3.96
CA PRO A 48 -8.51 12.71 5.02
C PRO A 48 -8.55 11.20 5.32
N GLN A 49 -8.64 10.86 6.61
CA GLN A 49 -8.73 9.47 7.07
C GLN A 49 -7.51 8.59 6.81
N TRP A 50 -6.33 9.14 6.49
CA TRP A 50 -5.10 8.35 6.28
C TRP A 50 -4.81 7.32 7.39
N ILE A 51 -5.27 7.57 8.62
CA ILE A 51 -5.12 6.67 9.78
C ILE A 51 -5.80 5.30 9.58
N ILE A 52 -6.77 5.18 8.66
CA ILE A 52 -7.48 3.91 8.39
C ILE A 52 -6.79 3.06 7.33
N LEU A 53 -5.74 3.56 6.66
CA LEU A 53 -5.11 2.86 5.54
C LEU A 53 -4.58 1.48 5.96
N GLU A 54 -3.81 1.42 7.03
CA GLU A 54 -3.27 0.17 7.56
C GLU A 54 -4.36 -0.82 8.02
N PRO A 55 -5.33 -0.43 8.87
CA PRO A 55 -6.47 -1.30 9.18
C PRO A 55 -7.24 -1.79 7.96
N THR A 56 -7.34 -0.97 6.91
CA THR A 56 -8.03 -1.33 5.68
C THR A 56 -7.25 -2.39 4.90
N VAL A 57 -5.91 -2.30 4.83
CA VAL A 57 -5.07 -3.33 4.21
C VAL A 57 -5.27 -4.68 4.91
N PHE A 58 -5.28 -4.70 6.25
CA PHE A 58 -5.53 -5.92 7.01
C PHE A 58 -6.93 -6.49 6.76
N ALA A 59 -7.97 -5.65 6.72
CA ALA A 59 -9.32 -6.10 6.43
C ALA A 59 -9.47 -6.68 5.01
N TRP A 60 -8.72 -6.15 4.03
CA TRP A 60 -8.69 -6.73 2.69
C TRP A 60 -7.98 -8.08 2.67
N MET A 61 -6.91 -8.24 3.44
CA MET A 61 -6.23 -9.53 3.56
C MET A 61 -7.08 -10.60 4.23
N ASP A 62 -7.81 -10.24 5.29
CA ASP A 62 -8.81 -11.10 5.94
C ASP A 62 -9.91 -11.54 4.95
N ARG A 63 -10.28 -10.65 4.02
CA ARG A 63 -11.24 -10.97 2.97
C ARG A 63 -10.67 -11.89 1.88
N PHE A 64 -9.40 -11.77 1.55
CA PHE A 64 -8.77 -12.53 0.46
C PHE A 64 -8.23 -13.88 0.92
N CYS A 65 -7.74 -14.00 2.14
CA CYS A 65 -7.11 -15.22 2.65
C CYS A 65 -7.94 -15.76 3.82
N ALA A 66 -8.57 -16.91 3.60
CA ALA A 66 -9.45 -17.54 4.59
C ALA A 66 -8.70 -18.00 5.86
N ASP A 67 -7.41 -18.31 5.71
CA ASP A 67 -6.53 -18.77 6.78
C ASP A 67 -5.62 -17.64 7.30
N TYR A 68 -5.98 -16.38 7.01
CA TYR A 68 -5.23 -15.23 7.47
C TYR A 68 -5.35 -15.06 8.98
N ASN A 69 -4.21 -15.09 9.67
CA ASN A 69 -4.15 -14.87 11.13
C ASN A 69 -3.36 -13.60 11.47
N GLY A 70 -3.22 -12.68 10.53
CA GLY A 70 -2.33 -11.53 10.65
C GLY A 70 -0.92 -11.83 10.14
N GLY A 71 0.08 -11.21 10.77
CA GLY A 71 1.49 -11.35 10.42
C GLY A 71 2.26 -10.06 10.71
N ILE A 72 3.58 -10.13 10.61
CA ILE A 72 4.40 -8.92 10.60
C ILE A 72 4.33 -8.30 9.20
N TRP A 73 4.20 -6.98 9.15
CA TRP A 73 4.22 -6.24 7.89
C TRP A 73 5.38 -5.27 7.89
N ASN A 74 6.04 -5.18 6.75
CA ASN A 74 7.12 -4.27 6.48
C ASN A 74 6.60 -3.12 5.59
N PHE A 75 7.11 -1.93 5.85
CA PHE A 75 6.77 -0.72 5.11
C PHE A 75 7.89 -0.39 4.13
N TYR A 76 7.52 0.08 2.95
CA TYR A 76 8.45 0.34 1.88
C TYR A 76 8.16 1.68 1.21
N THR A 77 9.22 2.40 0.88
CA THR A 77 9.18 3.58 0.01
C THR A 77 9.70 3.23 -1.38
N LEU A 78 9.15 3.88 -2.40
CA LEU A 78 9.49 3.68 -3.79
C LEU A 78 10.28 4.88 -4.32
N SER A 79 11.21 4.64 -5.25
CA SER A 79 12.03 5.69 -5.87
C SER A 79 11.24 6.79 -6.59
N ASN A 80 9.96 6.57 -6.88
CA ASN A 80 9.05 7.54 -7.48
C ASN A 80 8.22 8.34 -6.45
N GLY A 81 8.51 8.19 -5.16
CA GLY A 81 7.76 8.83 -4.06
C GLY A 81 6.52 8.05 -3.60
N GLY A 82 6.24 6.89 -4.20
CA GLY A 82 5.19 5.98 -3.73
C GLY A 82 5.58 5.27 -2.44
N ALA A 83 4.59 4.65 -1.81
CA ALA A 83 4.77 3.91 -0.57
C ALA A 83 3.77 2.75 -0.49
N PHE A 84 4.17 1.62 0.12
CA PHE A 84 3.29 0.47 0.33
C PHE A 84 3.72 -0.32 1.58
N MET A 85 2.88 -1.26 2.00
CA MET A 85 3.22 -2.25 3.01
C MET A 85 3.03 -3.65 2.43
N ALA A 86 3.88 -4.58 2.85
CA ALA A 86 3.80 -5.98 2.45
C ALA A 86 4.06 -6.87 3.66
N PRO A 87 3.51 -8.10 3.68
CA PRO A 87 3.82 -9.05 4.72
C PRO A 87 5.30 -9.38 4.74
N ASP A 88 5.81 -9.68 5.92
CA ASP A 88 7.18 -10.13 6.09
C ASP A 88 7.39 -11.47 5.39
N ALA A 89 8.47 -11.58 4.62
CA ALA A 89 8.76 -12.76 3.80
C ALA A 89 9.49 -13.86 4.60
N ASP A 90 9.96 -13.54 5.81
CA ASP A 90 10.72 -14.43 6.69
C ASP A 90 9.81 -15.24 7.66
N ASP A 91 8.51 -15.39 7.35
CA ASP A 91 7.71 -16.37 8.10
C ASP A 91 8.26 -17.78 7.82
N ASP A 92 8.71 -18.45 8.88
CA ASP A 92 9.44 -19.74 8.87
C ASP A 92 8.71 -20.86 8.09
N SER A 93 7.43 -20.65 7.78
CA SER A 93 6.59 -21.57 7.02
C SER A 93 7.00 -21.65 5.53
N ASN A 94 7.53 -20.59 4.93
CA ASN A 94 7.83 -20.50 3.48
C ASN A 94 6.63 -20.93 2.59
N GLU A 95 5.42 -21.00 3.15
CA GLU A 95 4.22 -21.46 2.46
C GLU A 95 3.52 -20.26 1.80
N PRO A 96 3.25 -20.33 0.48
CA PRO A 96 2.54 -19.25 -0.19
C PRO A 96 1.11 -19.14 0.35
N TRP A 97 0.68 -17.91 0.64
CA TRP A 97 -0.71 -17.65 1.03
C TRP A 97 -1.65 -17.88 -0.16
N SER A 98 -2.71 -18.65 0.08
CA SER A 98 -3.80 -18.82 -0.88
C SER A 98 -4.76 -17.63 -0.81
N LEU A 99 -4.83 -16.83 -1.86
CA LEU A 99 -5.69 -15.66 -1.95
C LEU A 99 -6.87 -15.94 -2.89
N PHE A 100 -8.07 -15.52 -2.51
CA PHE A 100 -9.26 -15.58 -3.35
C PHE A 100 -10.02 -14.26 -3.34
N ASN A 101 -10.16 -13.66 -4.52
CA ASN A 101 -10.92 -12.43 -4.70
C ASN A 101 -12.36 -12.72 -5.13
N THR A 102 -13.27 -12.67 -4.16
CA THR A 102 -14.72 -12.82 -4.36
C THR A 102 -15.33 -11.84 -5.37
N LEU A 103 -14.70 -10.70 -5.64
CA LEU A 103 -15.23 -9.67 -6.54
C LEU A 103 -14.99 -9.99 -8.02
N ASN A 104 -13.96 -10.77 -8.34
CA ASN A 104 -13.63 -11.13 -9.72
C ASN A 104 -13.51 -12.64 -9.95
N GLY A 105 -13.64 -13.46 -8.91
CA GLY A 105 -13.61 -14.92 -8.98
C GLY A 105 -12.22 -15.53 -9.15
N ASN A 106 -11.15 -14.73 -9.08
CA ASN A 106 -9.79 -15.23 -9.22
C ASN A 106 -9.22 -15.66 -7.88
N GLY A 107 -8.48 -16.77 -7.86
CA GLY A 107 -7.65 -17.16 -6.73
C GLY A 107 -6.34 -17.79 -7.18
N GLY A 108 -5.40 -17.89 -6.25
CA GLY A 108 -4.05 -18.41 -6.46
C GLY A 108 -3.18 -18.30 -5.22
#